data_AF-L7EWQ0-F1
#
_entry.id   AF-L7EWQ0-F1
#
_cell.length_a   1.000
_cell.length_b   1.000
_cell.length_c   1.000
_cell.angle_alpha   90.00
_cell.angle_beta   90.00
_cell.angle_gamma   90.00
#
_symmetry.space_group_name_H-M   'P 1'
#
loop_
_entity.id
_entity.type
_entity.pdbx_description
1 polymer ?
#
loop_
_entity_poly.entity_id
_entity_poly.type
_entity_poly.pdbx_seq_one_letter_code
_entity_poly.pdbx_strand_id
1 'polypeptide(L)'
;MLTIEVKRHAQGERYFQPWIEDNKDGSGSRYHFHYDDISDEGAGVFAELFTQQARRWRPRPLGAEPGPRVPITMERQAVMDDGVVAAVDDHAEYIAYTVRADLISARGAGHITRRQSERSPGWQRSSACCSNRQSA
;
A
#
# COMPACT_ATOMS: atom_id res chain seq x y z
N MET A 1 -9.29 -0.96 14.35
CA MET A 1 -8.84 -0.05 13.27
C MET A 1 -7.96 -0.86 12.35
N LEU A 2 -8.17 -0.81 11.03
CA LEU A 2 -7.27 -1.49 10.08
C LEU A 2 -5.93 -0.74 10.07
N THR A 3 -4.86 -1.44 10.42
CA THR A 3 -3.49 -0.89 10.48
C THR A 3 -2.61 -1.66 9.52
N ILE A 4 -1.89 -0.96 8.65
CA ILE A 4 -0.87 -1.58 7.82
C ILE A 4 0.50 -1.34 8.44
N GLU A 5 1.23 -2.43 8.63
CA GLU A 5 2.61 -2.39 9.07
C GLU A 5 3.55 -2.60 7.89
N VAL A 6 4.70 -1.94 7.89
CA VAL A 6 5.78 -2.21 6.93
C VAL A 6 6.99 -2.70 7.71
N LYS A 7 7.39 -3.94 7.46
CA LYS A 7 8.57 -4.55 8.06
C LYS A 7 9.72 -4.55 7.04
N ARG A 8 10.71 -3.73 7.33
CA ARG A 8 12.05 -3.85 6.75
C ARG A 8 12.83 -4.91 7.52
N HIS A 9 13.21 -6.00 6.86
CA HIS A 9 14.00 -7.06 7.51
C HIS A 9 15.50 -6.71 7.57
N ALA A 10 16.26 -7.49 8.35
CA ALA A 10 17.64 -7.13 8.70
C ALA A 10 18.59 -7.24 7.51
N GLN A 11 19.69 -6.48 7.58
CA GLN A 11 20.75 -6.57 6.58
C GLN A 11 21.46 -7.93 6.70
N GLY A 12 21.82 -8.52 5.56
CA GLY A 12 22.55 -9.80 5.50
C GLY A 12 21.65 -11.04 5.44
N GLU A 13 20.33 -10.89 5.53
CA GLU A 13 19.40 -11.97 5.20
C GLU A 13 19.48 -12.34 3.70
N ARG A 14 19.13 -13.59 3.37
CA ARG A 14 19.02 -13.99 1.96
C ARG A 14 17.90 -13.20 1.31
N TYR A 15 18.18 -12.67 0.11
CA TYR A 15 17.19 -11.94 -0.67
C TYR A 15 15.87 -12.70 -0.81
N PHE A 16 14.79 -11.95 -0.65
CA PHE A 16 13.41 -12.37 -0.92
C PHE A 16 12.63 -11.24 -1.58
N GLN A 17 11.62 -11.61 -2.37
CA GLN A 17 10.69 -10.63 -2.96
C GLN A 17 9.71 -10.12 -1.90
N PRO A 18 9.28 -8.86 -1.93
CA PRO A 18 8.23 -8.38 -1.04
C PRO A 18 6.95 -9.22 -1.08
N TRP A 19 6.34 -9.42 0.09
CA TRP A 19 5.05 -10.10 0.25
C TRP A 19 4.19 -9.41 1.31
N ILE A 20 2.91 -9.79 1.34
CA ILE A 20 1.91 -9.26 2.27
C ILE A 20 1.39 -10.42 3.11
N GLU A 21 1.50 -10.28 4.43
CA GLU A 21 0.97 -11.20 5.44
C GLU A 21 -0.26 -10.56 6.09
N ASP A 22 -1.38 -11.28 6.18
CA ASP A 22 -2.55 -10.78 6.89
C ASP A 22 -2.46 -11.10 8.38
N ASN A 23 -2.83 -10.14 9.22
CA ASN A 23 -2.89 -10.36 10.65
C ASN A 23 -4.02 -11.35 10.96
N LYS A 24 -3.74 -12.40 11.75
CA LYS A 24 -4.69 -13.48 12.06
C LYS A 24 -5.97 -12.99 12.74
N ASP A 25 -5.88 -11.89 13.47
CA ASP A 25 -7.01 -11.24 14.17
C ASP A 25 -7.82 -10.29 13.27
N GLY A 26 -7.45 -10.15 12.00
CA GLY A 26 -8.10 -9.24 11.05
C GLY A 26 -7.82 -7.75 11.31
N SER A 27 -6.86 -7.42 12.17
CA SER A 27 -6.48 -6.03 12.48
C SER A 27 -5.80 -5.30 11.32
N GLY A 28 -5.40 -6.00 10.27
CA GLY A 28 -4.77 -5.44 9.09
C GLY A 28 -3.79 -6.43 8.45
N SER A 29 -2.71 -5.90 7.88
CA SER A 29 -1.71 -6.71 7.19
C SER A 29 -0.32 -6.11 7.41
N ARG A 30 0.71 -6.96 7.33
CA ARG A 30 2.11 -6.58 7.34
C ARG A 30 2.72 -6.77 5.96
N TYR A 31 3.39 -5.72 5.49
CA TYR A 31 4.10 -5.68 4.22
C TYR A 31 5.57 -5.93 4.52
N HIS A 32 6.12 -7.00 3.99
CA HIS A 32 7.49 -7.41 4.24
C HIS A 32 8.38 -7.00 3.09
N PHE A 33 9.47 -6.31 3.42
CA PHE A 33 10.47 -5.87 2.46
C PHE A 33 11.86 -6.34 2.88
N HIS A 34 12.63 -6.77 1.88
CA HIS A 34 14.05 -7.01 2.06
C HIS A 34 14.76 -5.69 2.39
N TYR A 35 15.85 -5.74 3.16
CA TYR A 35 16.64 -4.57 3.54
C TYR A 35 17.04 -3.68 2.35
N ASP A 36 17.37 -4.31 1.22
CA ASP A 36 17.80 -3.63 -0.03
C ASP A 36 16.65 -3.05 -0.85
N ASP A 37 15.40 -3.40 -0.54
CA ASP A 37 14.24 -3.00 -1.34
C ASP A 37 13.52 -1.77 -0.78
N ILE A 38 13.74 -1.41 0.49
CA ILE A 38 13.12 -0.25 1.13
C ILE A 38 14.11 0.42 2.09
N SER A 39 14.10 1.75 2.20
CA SER A 39 14.84 2.46 3.23
C SER A 39 14.09 2.45 4.57
N ASP A 40 14.75 2.87 5.65
CA ASP A 40 14.11 3.01 6.95
C ASP A 40 13.01 4.08 6.95
N GLU A 41 13.32 5.25 6.36
CA GLU A 41 12.33 6.31 6.09
C GLU A 41 11.18 5.80 5.23
N GLY A 42 11.49 5.05 4.17
CA GLY A 42 10.52 4.43 3.28
C GLY A 42 9.55 3.54 4.04
N ALA A 43 10.02 2.74 4.99
CA ALA A 43 9.15 1.88 5.79
C ALA A 43 8.08 2.67 6.54
N GLY A 44 8.46 3.81 7.14
CA GLY A 44 7.51 4.71 7.81
C GLY A 44 6.48 5.31 6.84
N VAL A 45 6.96 5.88 5.72
CA VAL A 45 6.10 6.50 4.69
C VAL A 45 5.10 5.49 4.13
N PHE A 46 5.56 4.30 3.74
CA PHE A 46 4.69 3.29 3.14
C PHE A 46 3.67 2.70 4.13
N ALA A 47 4.01 2.58 5.41
CA ALA A 47 3.05 2.13 6.42
C ALA A 47 1.85 3.09 6.51
N GLU A 48 2.12 4.40 6.47
CA GLU A 48 1.07 5.41 6.44
C GLU A 48 0.25 5.36 5.15
N LEU A 49 0.91 5.36 3.98
CA LEU A 49 0.22 5.32 2.68
C LEU A 49 -0.70 4.10 2.54
N PHE A 50 -0.22 2.91 2.88
CA PHE A 50 -1.01 1.69 2.79
C PHE A 50 -2.12 1.66 3.85
N THR A 51 -1.91 2.26 5.02
CA THR A 51 -2.99 2.43 6.01
C THR A 51 -4.10 3.33 5.49
N GLN A 52 -3.76 4.43 4.83
CA GLN A 52 -4.76 5.33 4.22
C GLN A 52 -5.52 4.64 3.07
N GLN A 53 -4.81 3.87 2.25
CA GLN A 53 -5.43 3.03 1.22
C GLN A 53 -6.39 2.00 1.85
N ALA A 54 -5.98 1.29 2.90
CA ALA A 54 -6.81 0.26 3.56
C ALA A 54 -8.09 0.83 4.22
N ARG A 55 -8.10 2.12 4.57
CA ARG A 55 -9.32 2.82 5.03
C ARG A 55 -10.33 3.01 3.88
N ARG A 56 -9.82 3.24 2.67
CA ARG A 56 -10.64 3.43 1.46
C ARG A 56 -10.98 2.11 0.77
N TRP A 57 -10.12 1.12 0.88
CA TRP A 57 -10.23 -0.19 0.26
C TRP A 57 -10.23 -1.26 1.35
N ARG A 58 -11.43 -1.69 1.73
CA ARG A 58 -11.60 -2.69 2.79
C ARG A 58 -11.75 -4.10 2.21
N PRO A 59 -11.44 -5.15 2.98
CA PRO A 59 -11.75 -6.51 2.58
C PRO A 59 -13.23 -6.69 2.24
N ARG A 60 -13.51 -7.53 1.23
CA ARG A 60 -14.87 -7.99 0.95
C ARG A 60 -15.38 -8.91 2.07
N PRO A 61 -16.70 -8.98 2.30
CA PRO A 61 -17.27 -9.96 3.21
C PRO A 61 -16.89 -11.39 2.81
N LEU A 62 -16.80 -12.28 3.79
CA LEU A 62 -16.58 -13.70 3.54
C LEU A 62 -17.69 -14.27 2.65
N GLY A 63 -17.32 -14.99 1.60
CA GLY A 63 -18.25 -15.60 0.64
C GLY A 63 -18.80 -14.64 -0.43
N ALA A 64 -18.42 -13.36 -0.42
CA ALA A 64 -18.76 -12.46 -1.52
C ALA A 64 -17.95 -12.81 -2.79
N GLU A 65 -18.57 -12.69 -3.96
CA GLU A 65 -17.88 -12.86 -5.25
C GLU A 65 -16.67 -11.91 -5.37
N PRO A 66 -15.56 -12.35 -5.97
CA PRO A 66 -14.41 -11.49 -6.26
C PRO A 66 -14.81 -10.26 -7.08
N GLY A 67 -14.25 -9.11 -6.72
CA GLY A 67 -14.36 -7.87 -7.49
C GLY A 67 -13.44 -7.84 -8.73
N PRO A 68 -13.49 -6.75 -9.50
CA PRO A 68 -12.53 -6.54 -10.58
C PRO A 68 -11.12 -6.40 -10.01
N ARG A 69 -10.12 -6.78 -10.82
CA ARG A 69 -8.73 -6.49 -10.51
C ARG A 69 -8.48 -4.99 -10.72
N VAL A 70 -8.09 -4.31 -9.65
CA VAL A 70 -7.65 -2.92 -9.67
C VAL A 70 -6.15 -2.89 -9.97
N PRO A 71 -5.69 -2.29 -11.07
CA PRO A 71 -4.28 -2.09 -11.35
C PRO A 71 -3.68 -1.13 -10.33
N ILE A 72 -2.55 -1.53 -9.76
CA ILE A 72 -1.79 -0.73 -8.81
C ILE A 72 -0.39 -0.53 -9.38
N THR A 73 0.04 0.71 -9.50
CA THR A 73 1.34 1.08 -10.09
C THR A 73 2.13 1.99 -9.15
N MET A 74 3.44 2.02 -9.31
CA MET A 74 4.32 2.90 -8.53
C MET A 74 5.42 3.46 -9.41
N GLU A 75 5.35 4.75 -9.67
CA GLU A 75 6.39 5.51 -10.32
C GLU A 75 7.41 6.00 -9.28
N ARG A 76 8.70 5.88 -9.62
CA ARG A 76 9.81 6.34 -8.78
C ARG A 76 10.41 7.58 -9.41
N GLN A 77 10.43 8.69 -8.67
CA GLN A 77 10.99 9.95 -9.12
C GLN A 77 12.22 10.34 -8.30
N ALA A 78 13.29 10.75 -8.96
CA ALA A 78 14.52 11.17 -8.28
C ALA A 78 14.32 12.49 -7.51
N VAL A 79 13.47 13.37 -8.05
CA VAL A 79 13.12 14.66 -7.48
C VAL A 79 11.60 14.75 -7.46
N MET A 80 11.05 15.17 -6.32
CA MET A 80 9.64 15.50 -6.14
C MET A 80 9.56 16.95 -5.66
N ASP A 81 8.36 17.53 -5.66
CA ASP A 81 8.13 18.87 -5.13
C ASP A 81 8.57 18.99 -3.66
N ASP A 82 8.95 20.20 -3.24
CA ASP A 82 9.49 20.46 -1.89
C ASP A 82 8.56 19.95 -0.79
N GLY A 83 9.10 19.10 0.08
CA GLY A 83 8.37 18.51 1.21
C GLY A 83 7.47 17.32 0.84
N VAL A 84 7.37 16.94 -0.45
CA VAL A 84 6.61 15.79 -0.90
C VAL A 84 7.54 14.60 -1.11
N VAL A 85 7.29 13.50 -0.40
CA VAL A 85 8.06 12.25 -0.53
C VAL A 85 7.25 11.12 -1.18
N ALA A 86 5.94 11.28 -1.21
CA ALA A 86 5.00 10.40 -1.88
C ALA A 86 3.67 11.10 -2.18
N ALA A 87 3.04 10.72 -3.29
CA ALA A 87 1.70 11.11 -3.70
C ALA A 87 0.92 9.87 -4.17
N VAL A 88 -0.40 9.91 -4.02
CA VAL A 88 -1.31 8.81 -4.41
C VAL A 88 -2.48 9.35 -5.20
N ASP A 89 -2.67 8.79 -6.39
CA ASP A 89 -3.86 8.98 -7.22
C ASP A 89 -4.73 7.72 -7.12
N ASP A 90 -5.89 7.83 -6.47
CA ASP A 90 -6.69 6.69 -6.01
C ASP A 90 -8.13 6.76 -6.53
N HIS A 91 -8.41 5.96 -7.55
CA HIS A 91 -9.69 5.87 -8.27
C HIS A 91 -10.31 4.49 -8.14
N ALA A 92 -11.57 4.33 -8.51
CA ALA A 92 -12.22 3.01 -8.46
C ALA A 92 -11.59 2.02 -9.46
N GLU A 93 -11.00 2.56 -10.53
CA GLU A 93 -10.43 1.82 -11.65
C GLU A 93 -8.94 1.52 -11.47
N TYR A 94 -8.20 2.31 -10.68
CA TYR A 94 -6.75 2.16 -10.49
C TYR A 94 -6.25 2.86 -9.22
N ILE A 95 -5.04 2.48 -8.78
CA ILE A 95 -4.29 3.21 -7.74
C ILE A 95 -2.86 3.44 -8.24
N ALA A 96 -2.45 4.69 -8.37
CA ALA A 96 -1.11 5.06 -8.81
C ALA A 96 -0.35 5.78 -7.69
N TYR A 97 0.81 5.24 -7.33
CA TYR A 97 1.74 5.86 -6.40
C TYR A 97 2.83 6.59 -7.19
N THR A 98 3.18 7.80 -6.75
CA THR A 98 4.43 8.47 -7.14
C THR A 98 5.25 8.65 -5.89
N VAL A 99 6.48 8.15 -5.87
CA VAL A 99 7.32 8.13 -4.65
C VAL A 99 8.75 8.55 -4.95
N ARG A 100 9.42 9.12 -3.95
CA ARG A 100 10.83 9.46 -4.05
C ARG A 100 11.67 8.19 -4.20
N ALA A 101 12.59 8.20 -5.15
CA ALA A 101 13.26 6.99 -5.65
C ALA A 101 14.22 6.32 -4.64
N ASP A 102 14.62 7.05 -3.60
CA ASP A 102 15.47 6.59 -2.48
C ASP A 102 14.69 5.86 -1.38
N LEU A 103 13.35 5.99 -1.35
CA LEU A 103 12.52 5.30 -0.35
C LEU A 103 12.36 3.81 -0.66
N ILE A 104 12.36 3.43 -1.93
CA ILE A 104 12.11 2.07 -2.39
C ILE A 104 12.88 1.78 -3.68
N SER A 105 13.40 0.55 -3.81
CA SER A 105 14.07 0.10 -5.03
C SER A 105 13.07 -0.12 -6.17
N ALA A 106 13.53 -0.10 -7.43
CA ALA A 106 12.67 -0.44 -8.59
C ALA A 106 12.03 -1.82 -8.44
N ARG A 107 12.82 -2.77 -7.97
CA ARG A 107 12.42 -4.16 -7.74
C ARG A 107 11.38 -4.26 -6.62
N GLY A 108 11.62 -3.57 -5.50
CA GLY A 108 10.68 -3.50 -4.38
C GLY A 108 9.32 -2.93 -4.81
N ALA A 109 9.35 -1.80 -5.50
CA ALA A 109 8.17 -1.14 -6.05
C ALA A 109 7.38 -2.04 -7.01
N GLY A 110 8.07 -2.68 -7.96
CA GLY A 110 7.44 -3.59 -8.93
C GLY A 110 6.81 -4.82 -8.28
N HIS A 111 7.49 -5.44 -7.31
CA HIS A 111 6.93 -6.60 -6.62
C HIS A 111 5.73 -6.25 -5.76
N ILE A 112 5.82 -5.19 -4.93
CA ILE A 112 4.74 -4.91 -3.98
C ILE A 112 3.46 -4.44 -4.69
N THR A 113 3.58 -3.62 -5.72
CA THR A 113 2.42 -3.17 -6.51
C THR A 113 1.73 -4.31 -7.25
N ARG A 114 2.52 -5.27 -7.78
CA ARG A 114 1.98 -6.52 -8.32
C ARG A 114 1.21 -7.31 -7.26
N ARG A 115 1.77 -7.49 -6.06
CA ARG A 115 1.11 -8.22 -4.96
C ARG A 115 -0.19 -7.56 -4.51
N GLN A 116 -0.22 -6.24 -4.41
CA GLN A 116 -1.45 -5.51 -4.10
C GLN A 116 -2.48 -5.68 -5.22
N SER A 117 -2.08 -5.55 -6.48
CA SER A 117 -2.97 -5.74 -7.63
C SER A 117 -3.57 -7.15 -7.65
N GLU A 118 -2.78 -8.18 -7.35
CA GLU A 118 -3.22 -9.59 -7.25
C GLU A 118 -4.27 -9.78 -6.15
N ARG A 119 -4.19 -9.01 -5.05
CA ARG A 119 -5.13 -9.05 -3.92
C ARG A 119 -6.39 -8.21 -4.11
N SER A 120 -6.35 -7.22 -5.00
CA SER A 120 -7.45 -6.26 -5.21
C SER A 120 -8.84 -6.87 -5.51
N PRO A 121 -8.99 -8.05 -6.15
CA PRO A 121 -10.30 -8.68 -6.29
C PRO A 121 -10.96 -9.03 -4.94
N GLY A 122 -10.17 -9.23 -3.88
CA GLY A 122 -10.66 -9.46 -2.53
C GLY A 122 -11.10 -8.19 -1.79
N TRP A 123 -11.01 -7.02 -2.41
CA TRP A 123 -11.29 -5.73 -1.79
C TRP A 123 -12.55 -5.08 -2.37
N GLN A 124 -13.10 -4.15 -1.61
CA GLN A 124 -14.18 -3.28 -2.03
C GLN A 124 -13.90 -1.86 -1.53
N ARG A 125 -14.17 -0.87 -2.38
CA ARG A 125 -14.05 0.53 -2.00
C ARG A 125 -15.12 0.87 -0.96
N SER A 126 -14.72 1.47 0.15
CA SER A 126 -15.63 2.08 1.10
C SER A 126 -16.43 3.15 0.35
N SER A 127 -17.76 3.09 0.39
CA SER A 127 -18.58 4.22 -0.04
C SER A 127 -18.13 5.45 0.74
N ALA A 128 -17.98 6.60 0.06
CA ALA A 128 -17.79 7.86 0.76
C ALA A 128 -18.95 7.99 1.74
N CYS A 129 -18.68 7.80 3.04
CA CYS A 129 -19.68 8.07 4.04
C CYS A 129 -20.04 9.54 3.85
N CYS A 130 -21.33 9.83 3.65
CA CYS A 130 -21.86 11.17 3.47
C CYS A 130 -21.09 12.16 4.33
N SER A 131 -20.59 13.24 3.73
CA SER A 131 -20.06 14.34 4.52
C SER A 131 -21.17 14.77 5.46
N ASN A 132 -20.96 14.56 6.76
CA ASN A 132 -21.66 15.36 7.74
C ASN A 132 -21.16 16.78 7.50
N ARG A 133 -21.95 17.58 6.76
CA ARG A 133 -21.94 19.03 6.93
C ARG A 133 -22.16 19.26 8.42
N GLN A 134 -21.10 19.60 9.14
CA GLN A 134 -21.27 20.41 10.33
C GLN A 134 -21.55 21.82 9.80
N SER A 135 -22.83 22.15 9.71
CA SER A 135 -23.25 23.56 9.76
C SER A 135 -22.81 24.13 11.11
N ALA A 136 -22.37 25.38 11.05
CA ALA A 136 -21.88 26.21 12.17
C ALA A 136 -22.77 26.21 13.41
#